data_AF-A0A2V7XXC2-F1
#
_entry.id   AF-A0A2V7XXC2-F1
#
_cell.length_a   1.000
_cell.length_b   1.000
_cell.length_c   1.000
_cell.angle_alpha   90.00
_cell.angle_beta   90.00
_cell.angle_gamma   90.00
#
_symmetry.space_group_name_H-M   'P 1'
#
loop_
_entity.id
_entity.type
_entity.pdbx_description
1 polymer ?
#
loop_
_entity_poly.entity_id
_entity_poly.type
_entity_poly.pdbx_seq_one_letter_code
_entity_poly.pdbx_strand_id
1 'polypeptide(L)'
;MAQTTPTRPTSPHRRPRRGRRSGIAGTGGGRRNTGTGGPGGEARPSPGSSPPGTPDLRRGVDATVTTGPISDALERLQAEHRELSALLSRSSRVLPRVEAMLRKHARLEEEIFYPALRSAAGRDFEPVLSEAMRQHRAIGAALAKLRGADAAGHRRQYWNELRACVDEHVRQEEGPLFAEALRRLTRPERLWLGERMDLLAQRY
;
A
#
# COMPACT_ATOMS: atom_id res chain seq x y z
N MET A 1 27.07 53.00 28.18
CA MET A 1 28.34 52.93 28.94
C MET A 1 28.37 51.55 29.58
N ALA A 2 28.89 50.55 28.87
CA ALA A 2 30.25 49.98 28.96
C ALA A 2 30.13 48.59 29.62
N GLN A 3 30.82 47.49 29.33
CA GLN A 3 31.87 47.03 28.41
C GLN A 3 32.06 45.55 28.87
N THR A 4 31.88 44.50 28.07
CA THR A 4 32.91 43.76 27.30
C THR A 4 33.01 42.30 27.77
N THR A 5 33.11 41.40 26.79
CA THR A 5 33.24 39.93 26.69
C THR A 5 34.53 39.35 27.33
N PRO A 6 34.99 38.10 27.01
CA PRO A 6 34.41 36.74 27.01
C PRO A 6 35.34 35.72 27.74
N THR A 7 35.00 34.42 27.80
CA THR A 7 36.05 33.37 27.84
C THR A 7 35.57 31.96 27.43
N ARG A 8 36.35 31.33 26.54
CA ARG A 8 36.36 29.90 26.18
C ARG A 8 37.82 29.43 26.27
N PRO A 9 38.08 28.17 26.64
CA PRO A 9 39.16 27.39 26.03
C PRO A 9 38.68 25.96 25.66
N THR A 10 38.74 25.50 24.41
CA THR A 10 39.83 24.72 23.74
C THR A 10 39.98 23.25 24.17
N SER A 11 39.75 22.33 23.22
CA SER A 11 40.15 20.90 23.20
C SER A 11 41.68 20.72 23.29
N PRO A 12 42.18 19.48 23.50
CA PRO A 12 42.74 18.74 22.34
C PRO A 12 42.73 17.18 22.41
N HIS A 13 42.79 16.56 21.22
CA HIS A 13 43.49 15.29 20.84
C HIS A 13 43.21 13.96 21.61
N ARG A 14 43.37 12.72 21.12
CA ARG A 14 43.98 12.09 19.92
C ARG A 14 43.49 10.62 19.85
N ARG A 15 43.46 10.07 18.62
CA ARG A 15 43.34 8.63 18.21
C ARG A 15 44.48 7.73 18.79
N PRO A 16 44.71 6.49 18.28
CA PRO A 16 43.89 5.27 18.13
C PRO A 16 44.63 4.03 18.70
N ARG A 17 44.03 2.83 18.84
CA ARG A 17 44.79 1.55 18.77
C ARG A 17 43.98 0.36 18.24
N ARG A 18 44.76 -0.55 17.63
CA ARG A 18 44.49 -1.67 16.74
C ARG A 18 44.95 -2.95 17.43
N GLY A 19 44.31 -4.10 17.18
CA GLY A 19 44.83 -5.44 17.45
C GLY A 19 43.80 -6.48 16.98
N ARG A 20 44.02 -7.20 15.86
CA ARG A 20 44.71 -8.52 15.73
C ARG A 20 43.96 -9.62 16.49
N ARG A 21 43.74 -10.85 16.01
CA ARG A 21 44.10 -11.61 14.78
C ARG A 21 43.42 -12.99 14.91
N SER A 22 43.60 -13.82 13.88
CA SER A 22 43.41 -15.29 13.79
C SER A 22 42.02 -15.71 13.28
N GLY A 23 41.86 -16.41 12.15
CA GLY A 23 42.80 -17.23 11.38
C GLY A 23 42.50 -18.69 11.64
N ILE A 24 41.72 -19.31 10.74
CA ILE A 24 41.82 -20.73 10.42
C ILE A 24 41.68 -20.90 8.91
N ALA A 25 42.54 -21.75 8.37
CA ALA A 25 42.68 -22.09 6.97
C ALA A 25 42.47 -23.60 6.82
N GLY A 26 42.15 -24.01 5.58
CA GLY A 26 42.22 -25.40 5.11
C GLY A 26 40.91 -26.17 5.29
N THR A 27 40.47 -27.05 4.38
CA THR A 27 41.19 -27.81 3.35
C THR A 27 40.19 -28.55 2.43
N GLY A 28 40.59 -28.78 1.17
CA GLY A 28 40.14 -29.92 0.34
C GLY A 28 38.86 -29.70 -0.47
N GLY A 29 38.72 -30.09 -1.73
CA GLY A 29 39.55 -30.93 -2.59
C GLY A 29 38.64 -31.75 -3.53
N GLY A 30 39.07 -31.93 -4.78
CA GLY A 30 38.59 -32.99 -5.70
C GLY A 30 37.34 -32.63 -6.52
N ARG A 31 37.44 -32.34 -7.82
CA ARG A 31 37.74 -33.20 -9.00
C ARG A 31 36.49 -33.87 -9.61
N ARG A 32 36.41 -33.63 -10.91
CA ARG A 32 35.48 -34.10 -11.96
C ARG A 32 35.56 -35.61 -12.20
N ASN A 33 34.51 -36.21 -12.77
CA ASN A 33 34.48 -37.23 -13.84
C ASN A 33 33.10 -37.97 -13.84
N THR A 34 32.26 -37.90 -14.90
CA THR A 34 32.10 -38.68 -16.17
C THR A 34 31.34 -40.00 -16.10
N GLY A 35 30.38 -40.15 -17.05
CA GLY A 35 29.82 -41.39 -17.64
C GLY A 35 29.10 -42.37 -16.69
N THR A 36 28.15 -43.22 -17.10
CA THR A 36 27.73 -43.68 -18.44
C THR A 36 26.49 -44.57 -18.30
N GLY A 37 25.64 -44.63 -19.34
CA GLY A 37 24.64 -45.69 -19.60
C GLY A 37 23.24 -45.37 -19.05
N GLY A 38 22.14 -45.45 -19.79
CA GLY A 38 21.80 -46.12 -21.06
C GLY A 38 20.26 -46.30 -21.10
N PRO A 39 19.66 -46.81 -22.19
CA PRO A 39 18.70 -46.03 -22.99
C PRO A 39 17.25 -46.57 -22.99
N GLY A 40 16.32 -45.81 -23.57
CA GLY A 40 15.13 -46.39 -24.19
C GLY A 40 13.92 -45.47 -24.29
N GLY A 41 13.44 -45.23 -25.52
CA GLY A 41 12.03 -44.88 -25.78
C GLY A 41 11.82 -43.59 -26.56
N GLU A 42 11.83 -43.71 -27.88
CA GLU A 42 11.56 -42.67 -28.87
C GLU A 42 10.07 -42.27 -28.97
N ALA A 43 9.85 -41.18 -29.72
CA ALA A 43 8.67 -40.82 -30.52
C ALA A 43 7.57 -39.92 -29.90
N ARG A 44 7.64 -38.63 -30.28
CA ARG A 44 6.50 -37.75 -30.65
C ARG A 44 6.14 -38.03 -32.14
N PRO A 45 4.95 -37.70 -32.73
CA PRO A 45 4.27 -36.40 -32.58
C PRO A 45 2.72 -36.28 -32.81
N SER A 46 2.24 -35.07 -32.51
CA SER A 46 1.17 -34.26 -33.17
C SER A 46 -0.34 -34.36 -32.81
N PRO A 47 -1.08 -33.24 -32.93
CA PRO A 47 -2.43 -33.04 -32.38
C PRO A 47 -3.53 -33.24 -33.44
N GLY A 48 -4.68 -33.78 -33.02
CA GLY A 48 -5.86 -34.03 -33.86
C GLY A 48 -6.98 -33.00 -33.65
N SER A 49 -7.30 -32.31 -34.75
CA SER A 49 -8.59 -31.83 -35.27
C SER A 49 -9.79 -31.51 -34.36
N SER A 50 -10.30 -30.28 -34.52
CA SER A 50 -11.71 -29.91 -34.35
C SER A 50 -12.62 -30.53 -35.44
N PRO A 51 -13.95 -30.59 -35.20
CA PRO A 51 -14.94 -30.37 -36.25
C PRO A 51 -15.96 -29.24 -35.92
N PRO A 52 -16.79 -28.80 -36.90
CA PRO A 52 -17.44 -27.47 -36.92
C PRO A 52 -18.99 -27.45 -36.95
N GLY A 53 -19.58 -26.30 -36.54
CA GLY A 53 -20.84 -25.67 -37.03
C GLY A 53 -22.19 -26.20 -36.50
N THR A 54 -23.29 -25.44 -36.28
CA THR A 54 -23.68 -23.99 -36.32
C THR A 54 -25.03 -23.84 -35.51
N PRO A 55 -25.84 -22.76 -35.59
CA PRO A 55 -26.31 -21.84 -34.51
C PRO A 55 -27.76 -22.18 -34.04
N ASP A 56 -28.51 -21.51 -33.15
CA ASP A 56 -28.77 -20.07 -33.02
C ASP A 56 -29.75 -19.76 -31.85
N LEU A 57 -29.59 -18.56 -31.28
CA LEU A 57 -30.54 -17.66 -30.60
C LEU A 57 -31.73 -18.21 -29.78
N ARG A 58 -31.63 -18.07 -28.44
CA ARG A 58 -32.64 -17.35 -27.62
C ARG A 58 -32.03 -16.64 -26.41
N ARG A 59 -31.85 -15.33 -26.58
CA ARG A 59 -32.17 -14.25 -25.62
C ARG A 59 -32.24 -14.66 -24.14
N GLY A 60 -31.14 -14.42 -23.44
CA GLY A 60 -31.10 -14.10 -22.02
C GLY A 60 -29.96 -13.10 -21.84
N VAL A 61 -30.28 -11.81 -21.78
CA VAL A 61 -29.33 -10.78 -21.32
C VAL A 61 -29.20 -10.93 -19.81
N ASP A 62 -28.51 -11.99 -19.38
CA ASP A 62 -27.86 -11.97 -18.09
C ASP A 62 -26.57 -11.21 -18.31
N ALA A 63 -26.66 -9.89 -18.12
CA ALA A 63 -25.50 -9.12 -17.73
C ALA A 63 -25.04 -9.73 -16.40
N THR A 64 -24.22 -10.77 -16.48
CA THR A 64 -23.35 -11.16 -15.38
C THR A 64 -22.46 -9.95 -15.14
N VAL A 65 -22.94 -9.07 -14.25
CA VAL A 65 -22.07 -8.19 -13.48
C VAL A 65 -20.96 -9.12 -13.04
N THR A 66 -19.76 -8.90 -13.56
CA THR A 66 -18.58 -9.60 -13.08
C THR A 66 -18.34 -9.01 -11.70
N THR A 67 -19.15 -9.41 -10.73
CA THR A 67 -18.88 -9.15 -9.33
C THR A 67 -17.69 -10.06 -9.07
N GLY A 68 -16.49 -9.48 -9.12
CA GLY A 68 -15.35 -10.10 -8.47
C GLY A 68 -15.76 -10.50 -7.05
N PRO A 69 -15.06 -11.45 -6.42
CA PRO A 69 -15.43 -11.93 -5.09
C PRO A 69 -15.69 -10.73 -4.16
N ILE A 70 -16.90 -10.68 -3.59
CA ILE A 70 -17.32 -9.61 -2.66
C ILE A 70 -16.26 -9.57 -1.56
N SER A 71 -15.46 -8.51 -1.57
CA SER A 71 -14.33 -8.39 -0.67
C SER A 71 -14.80 -7.77 0.64
N ASP A 72 -14.32 -8.31 1.76
CA ASP A 72 -14.55 -7.70 3.08
C ASP A 72 -14.08 -6.23 3.05
N ALA A 73 -14.84 -5.29 3.63
CA ALA A 73 -14.49 -3.88 3.63
C ALA A 73 -13.04 -3.61 4.09
N LEU A 74 -12.55 -4.37 5.07
CA LEU A 74 -11.17 -4.23 5.55
C LEU A 74 -10.16 -4.73 4.51
N GLU A 75 -10.41 -5.89 3.90
CA GLU A 75 -9.55 -6.44 2.84
C GLU A 75 -9.47 -5.48 1.65
N ARG A 76 -10.61 -4.85 1.31
CA ARG A 76 -10.71 -3.83 0.27
C ARG A 76 -9.84 -2.61 0.61
N LEU A 77 -9.99 -2.02 1.79
CA LEU A 77 -9.19 -0.84 2.20
C LEU A 77 -7.69 -1.16 2.27
N GLN A 78 -7.32 -2.33 2.83
CA GLN A 78 -5.94 -2.80 2.85
C GLN A 78 -5.36 -3.03 1.44
N ALA A 79 -6.19 -3.43 0.47
CA ALA A 79 -5.76 -3.51 -0.93
C ALA A 79 -5.47 -2.10 -1.50
N GLU A 80 -6.33 -1.12 -1.22
CA GLU A 80 -6.12 0.27 -1.61
C GLU A 80 -4.85 0.87 -0.97
N HIS A 81 -4.58 0.60 0.32
CA HIS A 81 -3.36 1.02 1.02
C HIS A 81 -2.09 0.46 0.36
N ARG A 82 -2.10 -0.84 0.02
CA ARG A 82 -0.97 -1.48 -0.66
C ARG A 82 -0.74 -0.86 -2.05
N GLU A 83 -1.81 -0.58 -2.79
CA GLU A 83 -1.69 0.11 -4.08
C GLU A 83 -1.16 1.55 -3.91
N LEU A 84 -1.65 2.28 -2.90
CA LEU A 84 -1.21 3.65 -2.59
C LEU A 84 0.29 3.67 -2.27
N SER A 85 0.73 2.79 -1.37
CA SER A 85 2.12 2.64 -1.00
C SER A 85 3.00 2.30 -2.21
N ALA A 86 2.55 1.38 -3.07
CA ALA A 86 3.25 1.03 -4.29
C ALA A 86 3.38 2.23 -5.24
N LEU A 87 2.32 3.04 -5.43
CA LEU A 87 2.38 4.23 -6.26
C LEU A 87 3.28 5.33 -5.67
N LEU A 88 3.18 5.58 -4.37
CA LEU A 88 3.95 6.60 -3.66
C LEU A 88 5.45 6.26 -3.61
N SER A 89 5.80 4.98 -3.67
CA SER A 89 7.19 4.52 -3.79
C SER A 89 7.85 4.85 -5.13
N ARG A 90 7.04 5.18 -6.15
CA ARG A 90 7.52 5.55 -7.49
C ARG A 90 7.91 7.04 -7.52
N SER A 91 7.68 7.68 -8.66
CA SER A 91 7.96 9.09 -8.89
C SER A 91 6.70 9.92 -8.76
N SER A 92 6.83 11.20 -8.39
CA SER A 92 5.76 12.20 -8.41
C SER A 92 5.07 12.38 -9.77
N ARG A 93 5.56 11.74 -10.85
CA ARG A 93 4.86 11.62 -12.15
C ARG A 93 3.53 10.87 -12.05
N VAL A 94 3.33 9.99 -11.06
CA VAL A 94 2.05 9.29 -10.86
C VAL A 94 1.05 10.07 -10.01
N LEU A 95 1.32 11.36 -9.72
CA LEU A 95 0.46 12.21 -8.90
C LEU A 95 -1.02 12.19 -9.32
N PRO A 96 -1.40 12.29 -10.61
CA PRO A 96 -2.81 12.24 -10.98
C PRO A 96 -3.52 10.95 -10.55
N ARG A 97 -2.82 9.81 -10.63
CA ARG A 97 -3.35 8.51 -10.20
C ARG A 97 -3.45 8.43 -8.67
N VAL A 98 -2.44 8.92 -7.97
CA VAL A 98 -2.44 8.96 -6.49
C VAL A 98 -3.56 9.86 -5.97
N GLU A 99 -3.75 11.05 -6.56
CA GLU A 99 -4.83 11.97 -6.20
C GLU A 99 -6.21 11.36 -6.43
N ALA A 100 -6.43 10.73 -7.59
CA ALA A 100 -7.69 10.05 -7.88
C ALA A 100 -7.98 8.94 -6.87
N MET A 101 -6.97 8.15 -6.51
CA MET A 101 -7.10 7.04 -5.57
C MET A 101 -7.35 7.51 -4.13
N LEU A 102 -6.59 8.48 -3.64
CA LEU A 102 -6.79 9.08 -2.30
C LEU A 102 -8.18 9.72 -2.17
N ARG A 103 -8.64 10.43 -3.21
CA ARG A 103 -9.97 11.05 -3.20
C ARG A 103 -11.08 10.00 -3.14
N LYS A 104 -10.95 8.92 -3.91
CA LYS A 104 -11.91 7.82 -3.88
C LYS A 104 -11.90 7.14 -2.51
N HIS A 105 -10.72 6.76 -2.03
CA HIS A 105 -10.50 6.11 -0.74
C HIS A 105 -11.15 6.87 0.42
N ALA A 106 -10.80 8.15 0.58
CA ALA A 106 -11.36 9.01 1.63
C ALA A 106 -12.90 9.09 1.57
N ARG A 107 -13.50 9.13 0.38
CA ARG A 107 -14.97 9.13 0.25
C ARG A 107 -15.60 7.82 0.68
N LEU A 108 -15.01 6.68 0.31
CA LEU A 108 -15.53 5.37 0.73
C LEU A 108 -15.53 5.27 2.25
N GLU A 109 -14.50 5.80 2.89
CA GLU A 109 -14.39 5.77 4.34
C GLU A 109 -15.35 6.75 5.02
N GLU A 110 -15.34 8.01 4.60
CA GLU A 110 -16.16 9.06 5.21
C GLU A 110 -17.67 8.83 5.00
N GLU A 111 -18.09 8.28 3.86
CA GLU A 111 -19.51 8.09 3.54
C GLU A 111 -20.06 6.73 3.99
N ILE A 112 -19.23 5.68 4.06
CA ILE A 112 -19.70 4.31 4.33
C ILE A 112 -19.07 3.73 5.59
N PHE A 113 -17.73 3.68 5.65
CA PHE A 113 -17.04 2.89 6.67
C PHE A 113 -17.05 3.56 8.05
N TYR A 114 -16.63 4.82 8.16
CA TYR A 114 -16.60 5.55 9.43
C TYR A 114 -17.98 5.72 10.06
N PRO A 115 -19.07 6.02 9.32
CA PRO A 115 -20.41 6.05 9.91
C PRO A 115 -20.85 4.71 10.50
N ALA A 116 -20.54 3.60 9.83
CA ALA A 116 -20.84 2.26 10.33
C ALA A 116 -20.03 1.93 11.58
N LEU A 117 -18.71 2.20 11.55
CA LEU A 117 -17.84 1.97 12.70
C LEU A 117 -18.22 2.86 13.89
N ARG A 118 -18.55 4.13 13.66
CA ARG A 118 -19.05 5.06 14.69
C ARG A 118 -20.29 4.50 15.39
N SER A 119 -21.23 3.97 14.60
CA SER A 119 -22.47 3.39 15.12
C SER A 119 -22.21 2.14 15.97
N ALA A 120 -21.22 1.33 15.61
CA ALA A 120 -20.89 0.09 16.30
C ALA A 120 -19.94 0.25 17.50
N ALA A 121 -18.99 1.21 17.45
CA ALA A 121 -17.98 1.43 18.48
C ALA A 121 -18.43 2.42 19.58
N GLY A 122 -19.38 3.31 19.27
CA GLY A 122 -19.90 4.30 20.20
C GLY A 122 -19.01 5.55 20.35
N ARG A 123 -19.41 6.45 21.27
CA ARG A 123 -18.80 7.80 21.40
C ARG A 123 -17.34 7.80 21.81
N ASP A 124 -16.90 6.80 22.58
CA ASP A 124 -15.51 6.73 23.07
C ASP A 124 -14.50 6.57 21.92
N PHE A 125 -14.97 6.12 20.75
CA PHE A 125 -14.16 5.97 19.56
C PHE A 125 -14.11 7.24 18.67
N GLU A 126 -14.91 8.26 18.97
CA GLU A 126 -14.99 9.50 18.18
C GLU A 126 -13.64 10.24 18.04
N PRO A 127 -12.75 10.30 19.04
CA PRO A 127 -11.44 10.93 18.88
C PRO A 127 -10.58 10.28 17.79
N VAL A 128 -10.67 8.94 17.65
CA VAL A 128 -9.90 8.19 16.63
C VAL A 128 -10.44 8.50 15.23
N LEU A 129 -11.77 8.48 15.05
CA LEU A 129 -12.40 8.84 13.78
C LEU A 129 -12.15 10.31 13.40
N SER A 130 -12.20 11.21 14.38
CA SER A 130 -11.91 12.64 14.18
C SER A 130 -10.48 12.87 13.73
N GLU A 131 -9.52 12.11 14.28
CA GLU A 131 -8.12 12.17 13.88
C GLU A 131 -7.93 11.67 12.45
N ALA A 132 -8.57 10.56 12.05
CA ALA A 132 -8.53 10.06 10.68
C ALA A 132 -9.07 11.11 9.68
N MET A 133 -10.21 11.74 9.99
CA MET A 133 -10.74 12.85 9.19
C MET A 133 -9.79 14.07 9.13
N ARG A 134 -9.08 14.37 10.23
CA ARG A 134 -8.07 15.44 10.25
C ARG A 134 -6.90 15.10 9.31
N GLN A 135 -6.48 13.83 9.28
CA GLN A 135 -5.44 13.35 8.37
C GLN A 135 -5.87 13.42 6.91
N HIS A 136 -7.12 13.08 6.56
CA HIS A 136 -7.66 13.27 5.21
C HIS A 136 -7.53 14.73 4.74
N ARG A 137 -7.89 15.68 5.60
CA ARG A 137 -7.72 17.12 5.30
C ARG A 137 -6.27 17.51 5.09
N ALA A 138 -5.36 16.98 5.91
CA ALA A 138 -3.93 17.22 5.78
C ALA A 138 -3.36 16.65 4.46
N ILE A 139 -3.77 15.45 4.08
CA ILE A 139 -3.42 14.82 2.78
C ILE A 139 -3.94 15.69 1.63
N GLY A 140 -5.19 16.17 1.70
CA GLY A 140 -5.77 17.08 0.72
C GLY A 140 -4.98 18.39 0.57
N ALA A 141 -4.50 18.97 1.68
CA ALA A 141 -3.65 20.14 1.66
C ALA A 141 -2.28 19.85 1.03
N ALA A 142 -1.67 18.69 1.29
CA ALA A 142 -0.42 18.28 0.66
C ALA A 142 -0.57 18.09 -0.87
N LEU A 143 -1.69 17.51 -1.32
CA LEU A 143 -2.03 17.39 -2.75
C LEU A 143 -2.19 18.77 -3.40
N ALA A 144 -2.81 19.74 -2.71
CA ALA A 144 -2.93 21.11 -3.22
C ALA A 144 -1.57 21.79 -3.40
N LYS A 145 -0.63 21.63 -2.44
CA LYS A 145 0.74 22.14 -2.58
C LYS A 145 1.45 21.52 -3.79
N LEU A 146 1.32 20.20 -3.99
CA LEU A 146 1.93 19.48 -5.10
C LEU A 146 1.45 19.96 -6.47
N ARG A 147 0.16 20.30 -6.60
CA ARG A 147 -0.41 20.86 -7.84
C ARG A 147 0.18 22.24 -8.18
N GLY A 148 0.52 23.05 -7.18
CA GLY A 148 1.17 24.36 -7.38
C GLY A 148 2.70 24.33 -7.49
N ALA A 149 3.33 23.18 -7.20
CA ALA A 149 4.77 23.10 -6.96
C ALA A 149 5.66 23.16 -8.21
N ASP A 150 5.10 22.97 -9.41
CA ASP A 150 5.88 22.95 -10.66
C ASP A 150 6.62 24.25 -10.94
N ALA A 151 6.04 25.38 -10.55
CA ALA A 151 6.65 26.68 -10.72
C ALA A 151 7.76 26.98 -9.69
N ALA A 152 7.79 26.26 -8.56
CA ALA A 152 8.58 26.63 -7.38
C ALA A 152 9.77 25.69 -7.09
N GLY A 153 9.96 24.61 -7.85
CA GLY A 153 11.07 23.67 -7.65
C GLY A 153 10.96 22.77 -6.41
N HIS A 154 9.94 22.93 -5.57
CA HIS A 154 9.75 22.20 -4.31
C HIS A 154 9.01 20.86 -4.45
N ARG A 155 8.72 20.40 -5.68
CA ARG A 155 7.94 19.19 -5.97
C ARG A 155 8.42 17.95 -5.20
N ARG A 156 9.73 17.76 -5.05
CA ARG A 156 10.30 16.61 -4.30
C ARG A 156 9.98 16.69 -2.81
N GLN A 157 10.11 17.86 -2.20
CA GLN A 157 9.81 18.05 -0.79
C GLN A 157 8.34 17.75 -0.51
N TYR A 158 7.43 18.35 -1.28
CA TYR A 158 5.99 18.14 -1.09
C TYR A 158 5.56 16.70 -1.40
N TRP A 159 6.26 15.99 -2.30
CA TRP A 159 6.04 14.57 -2.52
C TRP A 159 6.38 13.74 -1.27
N ASN A 160 7.50 14.04 -0.62
CA ASN A 160 7.89 13.38 0.62
C ASN A 160 6.92 13.73 1.77
N GLU A 161 6.44 14.98 1.85
CA GLU A 161 5.41 15.39 2.81
C GLU A 161 4.11 14.61 2.61
N LEU A 162 3.63 14.49 1.36
CA LEU A 162 2.45 13.69 1.03
C LEU A 162 2.62 12.23 1.47
N ARG A 163 3.77 11.62 1.12
CA ARG A 163 4.06 10.25 1.49
C ARG A 163 4.04 10.05 3.01
N ALA A 164 4.69 10.93 3.77
CA ALA A 164 4.69 10.85 5.23
C ALA A 164 3.28 10.98 5.83
N CYS A 165 2.43 11.84 5.26
CA CYS A 165 1.03 11.97 5.70
C CYS A 165 0.24 10.69 5.44
N VAL A 166 0.38 10.08 4.25
CA VAL A 166 -0.31 8.83 3.89
C VAL A 166 0.21 7.65 4.73
N ASP A 167 1.52 7.53 4.92
CA ASP A 167 2.13 6.44 5.71
C ASP A 167 1.62 6.49 7.16
N GLU A 168 1.53 7.67 7.77
CA GLU A 168 0.98 7.83 9.13
C GLU A 168 -0.52 7.55 9.19
N HIS A 169 -1.28 8.00 8.19
CA HIS A 169 -2.72 7.74 8.10
C HIS A 169 -3.02 6.24 8.02
N VAL A 170 -2.40 5.53 7.07
CA VAL A 170 -2.55 4.07 6.92
C VAL A 170 -2.18 3.34 8.21
N ARG A 171 -1.12 3.77 8.90
CA ARG A 171 -0.69 3.17 10.17
C ARG A 171 -1.75 3.32 11.28
N GLN A 172 -2.41 4.48 11.36
CA GLN A 172 -3.48 4.71 12.33
C GLN A 172 -4.75 3.95 11.96
N GLU A 173 -5.01 3.74 10.69
CA GLU A 173 -6.19 2.97 10.29
C GLU A 173 -6.01 1.48 10.49
N GLU A 174 -4.93 0.90 9.94
CA GLU A 174 -4.68 -0.53 10.03
C GLU A 174 -4.40 -0.99 11.47
N GLY A 175 -3.96 -0.08 12.33
CA GLY A 175 -3.79 -0.32 13.76
C GLY A 175 -5.11 -0.19 14.53
N PRO A 176 -5.33 0.94 15.23
CA PRO A 176 -6.47 1.09 16.14
C PRO A 176 -7.84 0.98 15.44
N LEU A 177 -8.01 1.51 14.23
CA LEU A 177 -9.31 1.59 13.56
C LEU A 177 -9.79 0.23 13.06
N PHE A 178 -8.96 -0.50 12.31
CA PHE A 178 -9.31 -1.81 11.80
C PHE A 178 -9.40 -2.85 12.91
N ALA A 179 -8.59 -2.72 13.98
CA ALA A 179 -8.73 -3.56 15.17
C ALA A 179 -10.07 -3.34 15.89
N GLU A 180 -10.58 -2.09 15.96
CA GLU A 180 -11.93 -1.82 16.48
C GLU A 180 -13.01 -2.37 15.54
N ALA A 181 -12.85 -2.18 14.23
CA ALA A 181 -13.79 -2.70 13.24
C ALA A 181 -13.91 -4.23 13.30
N LEU A 182 -12.80 -4.96 13.47
CA LEU A 182 -12.83 -6.41 13.66
C LEU A 182 -13.54 -6.84 14.96
N ARG A 183 -13.48 -6.02 16.02
CA ARG A 183 -14.14 -6.29 17.30
C ARG A 183 -15.63 -5.97 17.28
N ARG A 184 -16.05 -4.95 16.52
CA ARG A 184 -17.41 -4.41 16.56
C ARG A 184 -18.28 -4.80 15.38
N LEU A 185 -17.69 -5.07 14.22
CA LEU A 185 -18.38 -5.43 12.99
C LEU A 185 -18.15 -6.91 12.69
N THR A 186 -19.23 -7.67 12.62
CA THR A 186 -19.23 -9.07 12.20
C THR A 186 -18.81 -9.21 10.74
N ARG A 187 -18.35 -10.39 10.34
CA ARG A 187 -17.96 -10.64 8.94
C ARG A 187 -19.10 -10.35 7.93
N PRO A 188 -20.37 -10.77 8.17
CA PRO A 188 -21.46 -10.39 7.28
C PRO A 188 -21.65 -8.88 7.14
N GLU A 189 -21.55 -8.11 8.23
CA GLU A 189 -21.64 -6.64 8.17
C GLU A 189 -20.50 -6.04 7.35
N ARG A 190 -19.26 -6.54 7.50
CA ARG A 190 -18.12 -6.05 6.73
C ARG A 190 -18.19 -6.41 5.24
N LEU A 191 -18.73 -7.57 4.89
CA LEU A 191 -19.01 -7.93 3.50
C LEU A 191 -20.07 -7.00 2.88
N TRP A 192 -21.14 -6.71 3.62
CA TRP A 192 -22.17 -5.78 3.19
C TRP A 192 -21.62 -4.34 3.02
N LEU A 193 -20.76 -3.89 3.93
CA LEU A 193 -20.05 -2.61 3.77
C LEU A 193 -19.16 -2.62 2.52
N GLY A 194 -18.43 -3.71 2.28
CA GLY A 194 -17.59 -3.87 1.09
C GLY A 194 -18.39 -3.72 -0.21
N GLU A 195 -19.55 -4.40 -0.31
CA GLU A 195 -20.45 -4.27 -1.46
C GLU A 195 -20.95 -2.83 -1.65
N ARG A 196 -21.34 -2.15 -0.56
CA ARG A 196 -21.75 -0.73 -0.63
C ARG A 196 -20.62 0.19 -1.09
N MET A 197 -19.40 -0.07 -0.64
CA MET A 197 -18.21 0.67 -1.07
C MET A 197 -17.93 0.42 -2.56
N ASP A 198 -18.07 -0.82 -3.04
CA ASP A 198 -17.92 -1.15 -4.46
C ASP A 198 -18.96 -0.42 -5.34
N LEU A 199 -20.21 -0.36 -4.88
CA LEU A 199 -21.28 0.38 -5.56
C LEU A 199 -21.02 1.89 -5.59
N LEU A 200 -20.51 2.47 -4.49
CA LEU A 200 -20.14 3.88 -4.45
C LEU A 200 -18.92 4.17 -5.34
N ALA A 201 -17.95 3.26 -5.36
CA ALA A 201 -16.72 3.38 -6.15
C ALA A 201 -17.00 3.45 -7.66
N GLN A 202 -18.05 2.79 -8.16
CA GLN A 202 -18.45 2.81 -9.57
C GLN A 202 -18.91 4.19 -10.09
N ARG A 203 -19.11 5.16 -9.19
CA ARG A 203 -19.50 6.53 -9.56
C ARG A 203 -18.32 7.45 -9.93
N TYR A 204 -17.09 6.94 -9.88
CA TYR A 204 -15.84 7.69 -10.09
C TYR A 204 -14.94 7.01 -11.11
#